data_AF-A0AAD6QID4-F1
#
_entry.id   AF-A0AAD6QID4-F1
#
_cell.length_a   1.000
_cell.length_b   1.000
_cell.length_c   1.000
_cell.angle_alpha   90.00
_cell.angle_beta   90.00
_cell.angle_gamma   90.00
#
_symmetry.space_group_name_H-M   'P 1'
#
loop_
_entity.id
_entity.type
_entity.pdbx_description
1 polymer ?
#
loop_
_entity_poly.entity_id
_entity_poly.type
_entity_poly.pdbx_seq_one_letter_code
_entity_poly.pdbx_strand_id
1 'polypeptide(L)'
;MNHRSLKHPNIIRFKEVLLTPTHLAIVMEYAAGGELFERICTAGRFSEDEARYFFQQLISGVSYCHSMQICHRDLKLENTLLDGTSAPRLKICDFGYSKSSVLHSQPKSTVGTPAYIAPEVLSRKEYDGKIADVWSCGVTLYVMLVGAYPFEDPEDSRNFRKTIQRILSVHYSIPDYVRVSKECKHLLSRIFVADPEKRITIPEIKTHSWFLRSFPVELKEEKDGSLQINDRNEESQSIEEILAIIQEARKPAEGHKNGGHFFGGSMDLDDIDSDADIDDVETSGDFCQLSKSSIALLYYPTPSKKPFNIANPTTGCQKKLEIDDDQKLRAFFDKRISQEVSGDALGEEFKGYVFKIMGGCDKQGFPMKQGVLTPGRVRLLLHRGTPCFRGYGRRNGERRRKSVRGCIVSQDLSVLNLVIVKKGENDLPGLTDVEKPRMRGPKRASKIRKLFNLSKEDDVRKYVNTYRRTFTTKSGKKVSKAPKIQRLVTPLTLQRKRARISDKKKRITKAKAEAAEYQKLLATRLKEQRERRSESLAKKRSRLSVASKPSVVA
;
A
#
# COMPACT_ATOMS: atom_id res chain seq x y z
N MET A 1 9.45 -21.59 -7.88
CA MET A 1 9.53 -23.04 -8.16
C MET A 1 8.51 -23.84 -7.35
N ASN A 2 8.44 -23.72 -6.01
CA ASN A 2 7.48 -24.47 -5.17
C ASN A 2 5.99 -24.25 -5.51
N HIS A 3 5.63 -23.04 -5.98
CA HIS A 3 4.24 -22.73 -6.36
C HIS A 3 3.74 -23.51 -7.58
N ARG A 4 4.63 -23.95 -8.49
CA ARG A 4 4.26 -24.71 -9.69
C ARG A 4 3.70 -26.11 -9.36
N SER A 5 4.10 -26.69 -8.23
CA SER A 5 3.69 -28.03 -7.80
C SER A 5 2.46 -28.03 -6.90
N LEU A 6 1.96 -26.87 -6.48
CA LEU A 6 0.76 -26.77 -5.64
C LEU A 6 -0.50 -26.77 -6.52
N LYS A 7 -1.35 -27.79 -6.35
CA LYS A 7 -2.66 -27.90 -7.01
C LYS A 7 -3.73 -28.09 -5.95
N HIS A 8 -4.42 -27.02 -5.59
CA HIS A 8 -5.49 -27.05 -4.59
C HIS A 8 -6.54 -25.95 -4.91
N PRO A 9 -7.85 -26.20 -4.74
CA PRO A 9 -8.89 -25.23 -5.09
C PRO A 9 -8.77 -23.90 -4.33
N ASN A 10 -8.27 -23.91 -3.10
CA ASN A 10 -8.04 -22.69 -2.29
C ASN A 10 -6.65 -22.05 -2.47
N ILE A 11 -5.90 -22.42 -3.50
CA ILE A 11 -4.59 -21.83 -3.82
C ILE A 11 -4.64 -21.31 -5.27
N ILE A 12 -4.15 -20.09 -5.50
CA ILE A 12 -4.03 -19.54 -6.87
C ILE A 12 -3.16 -20.47 -7.70
N ARG A 13 -3.69 -20.97 -8.82
CA ARG A 13 -2.92 -21.83 -9.71
C ARG A 13 -1.84 -21.06 -10.44
N PHE A 14 -0.61 -21.56 -10.33
CA PHE A 14 0.48 -21.14 -11.19
C PHE A 14 0.31 -21.80 -12.57
N LYS A 15 0.23 -21.00 -13.65
CA LYS A 15 0.01 -21.52 -14.99
C LYS A 15 1.34 -21.73 -15.71
N GLU A 16 2.10 -20.66 -15.95
CA GLU A 16 3.33 -20.71 -16.75
C GLU A 16 4.29 -19.55 -16.46
N VAL A 17 5.50 -19.64 -17.02
CA VAL A 17 6.51 -18.58 -16.97
C VAL A 17 6.97 -18.27 -18.38
N LEU A 18 6.95 -16.99 -18.73
CA LEU A 18 7.43 -16.49 -20.01
C LEU A 18 8.69 -15.67 -19.75
N LEU A 19 9.82 -16.10 -20.31
CA LEU A 19 11.06 -15.36 -20.24
C LEU A 19 11.28 -14.64 -21.56
N THR A 20 11.39 -13.32 -21.50
CA THR A 20 11.83 -12.48 -22.61
C THR A 20 13.26 -12.01 -22.34
N PRO A 21 14.00 -11.51 -23.36
CA PRO A 21 15.35 -10.98 -23.15
C PRO A 21 15.42 -9.83 -22.12
N THR A 22 14.30 -9.17 -21.82
CA THR A 22 14.24 -7.99 -20.95
C THR A 22 13.45 -8.22 -19.66
N HIS A 23 12.53 -9.19 -19.61
CA HIS A 23 11.60 -9.38 -18.49
C HIS A 23 11.25 -10.86 -18.28
N LEU A 24 11.05 -11.22 -17.01
CA LEU A 24 10.42 -12.46 -16.58
C LEU A 24 8.93 -12.18 -16.30
N ALA A 25 8.03 -12.83 -17.03
CA ALA A 25 6.60 -12.78 -16.80
C ALA A 25 6.10 -14.10 -16.19
N ILE A 26 5.25 -14.01 -15.18
CA ILE A 26 4.68 -15.15 -14.46
C ILE A 26 3.16 -15.09 -14.64
N VAL A 27 2.58 -16.14 -15.22
CA VAL A 27 1.14 -16.23 -15.48
C VAL A 27 0.48 -17.06 -14.38
N MET A 28 -0.55 -16.50 -13.75
CA MET A 28 -1.28 -17.11 -12.64
C MET A 28 -2.79 -17.03 -12.88
N GLU A 29 -3.55 -17.84 -12.14
CA GLU A 29 -5.02 -17.76 -12.09
C GLU A 29 -5.50 -16.37 -11.64
N TYR A 30 -6.50 -15.84 -12.36
CA TYR A 30 -7.09 -14.54 -12.06
C TYR A 30 -8.28 -14.70 -11.09
N ALA A 31 -8.19 -14.08 -9.93
CA ALA A 31 -9.26 -14.03 -8.93
C ALA A 31 -10.04 -12.70 -9.05
N ALA A 32 -11.16 -12.73 -9.76
CA ALA A 32 -11.97 -11.55 -10.08
C ALA A 32 -12.71 -10.93 -8.88
N GLY A 33 -12.82 -11.64 -7.75
CA GLY A 33 -13.55 -11.21 -6.55
C GLY A 33 -12.76 -10.24 -5.65
N GLY A 34 -11.53 -9.87 -6.03
CA GLY A 34 -10.69 -8.94 -5.28
C GLY A 34 -10.16 -9.51 -3.97
N GLU A 35 -9.74 -8.62 -3.07
CA GLU A 35 -9.16 -8.99 -1.78
C GLU A 35 -10.25 -9.28 -0.74
N LEU A 36 -10.04 -10.31 0.09
CA LEU A 36 -10.92 -10.62 1.20
C LEU A 36 -11.02 -9.44 2.19
N PHE A 37 -9.92 -8.70 2.37
CA PHE A 37 -9.87 -7.54 3.26
C PHE A 37 -10.80 -6.41 2.81
N GLU A 38 -10.83 -6.08 1.51
CA GLU A 38 -11.75 -5.06 0.98
C GLU A 38 -13.21 -5.45 1.21
N ARG A 39 -13.53 -6.74 1.11
CA ARG A 39 -14.88 -7.25 1.41
C ARG A 39 -15.23 -7.10 2.89
N ILE A 40 -14.30 -7.37 3.81
CA ILE A 40 -14.48 -7.14 5.25
C ILE A 40 -14.70 -5.64 5.52
N CYS A 41 -13.87 -4.75 4.96
CA CYS A 41 -14.02 -3.31 5.13
C CYS A 41 -15.36 -2.78 4.61
N THR A 42 -15.85 -3.34 3.51
CA THR A 42 -17.14 -2.97 2.91
C THR A 42 -18.31 -3.44 3.78
N ALA A 43 -18.25 -4.66 4.30
CA ALA A 43 -19.26 -5.23 5.20
C ALA A 43 -19.14 -4.71 6.65
N GLY A 44 -18.00 -4.13 7.02
CA GLY A 44 -17.61 -3.81 8.39
C GLY A 44 -17.07 -5.03 9.16
N ARG A 45 -17.88 -6.10 9.24
CA ARG A 45 -17.51 -7.41 9.82
C ARG A 45 -18.40 -8.50 9.22
N PHE A 46 -17.96 -9.75 9.29
CA PHE A 46 -18.78 -10.89 8.89
C PHE A 46 -19.58 -11.46 10.06
N SER A 47 -20.68 -12.13 9.72
CA SER A 47 -21.35 -13.01 10.66
C SER A 47 -20.43 -14.18 11.03
N GLU A 48 -20.68 -14.81 12.19
CA GLU A 48 -19.86 -15.95 12.62
C GLU A 48 -19.92 -17.10 11.62
N ASP A 49 -21.05 -17.29 10.94
CA ASP A 49 -21.25 -18.34 9.94
C ASP A 49 -20.48 -18.06 8.64
N GLU A 50 -20.49 -16.82 8.15
CA GLU A 50 -19.67 -16.39 7.01
C GLU A 50 -18.17 -16.46 7.33
N ALA A 51 -17.78 -16.00 8.52
CA ALA A 51 -16.39 -16.08 8.97
C ALA A 51 -15.93 -17.55 9.05
N ARG A 52 -16.80 -18.46 9.51
CA ARG A 52 -16.53 -19.90 9.52
C ARG A 52 -16.35 -20.47 8.12
N TYR A 53 -17.22 -20.10 7.18
CA TYR A 53 -17.13 -20.56 5.79
C TYR A 53 -15.79 -20.20 5.14
N PHE A 54 -15.32 -18.96 5.29
CA PHE A 54 -14.02 -18.55 4.76
C PHE A 54 -12.85 -19.15 5.55
N PHE A 55 -12.98 -19.29 6.88
CA PHE A 55 -11.95 -19.89 7.71
C PHE A 55 -11.74 -21.38 7.41
N GLN A 56 -12.80 -22.13 7.13
CA GLN A 56 -12.70 -23.53 6.71
C GLN A 56 -11.89 -23.69 5.42
N GLN A 57 -12.13 -22.82 4.44
CA GLN A 57 -11.38 -22.80 3.18
C GLN A 57 -9.91 -22.39 3.38
N LEU A 58 -9.65 -21.39 4.23
CA LEU A 58 -8.29 -20.98 4.58
C LEU A 58 -7.51 -22.15 5.22
N ILE A 59 -8.10 -22.82 6.22
CA ILE A 59 -7.48 -23.96 6.89
C ILE A 59 -7.29 -25.14 5.92
N SER A 60 -8.18 -25.34 4.96
CA SER A 60 -8.00 -26.35 3.91
C SER A 60 -6.74 -26.08 3.07
N GLY A 61 -6.61 -24.86 2.52
CA GLY A 61 -5.44 -24.46 1.73
C GLY A 61 -4.12 -24.51 2.52
N VAL A 62 -4.12 -24.04 3.77
CA VAL A 62 -2.93 -24.08 4.64
C VAL A 62 -2.54 -25.52 5.00
N SER A 63 -3.52 -26.37 5.30
CA SER A 63 -3.29 -27.79 5.57
C SER A 63 -2.59 -28.50 4.40
N TYR A 64 -3.01 -28.19 3.15
CA TYR A 64 -2.38 -28.74 1.95
C TYR A 64 -0.94 -28.22 1.75
N CYS A 65 -0.69 -26.94 1.99
CA CYS A 65 0.67 -26.40 1.97
C CYS A 65 1.57 -27.13 2.99
N HIS A 66 1.08 -27.31 4.21
CA HIS A 66 1.83 -27.96 5.29
C HIS A 66 2.13 -29.43 5.01
N SER A 67 1.24 -30.17 4.33
CA SER A 67 1.47 -31.55 3.90
C SER A 67 2.53 -31.65 2.81
N MET A 68 2.62 -30.64 1.94
CA MET A 68 3.69 -30.51 0.94
C MET A 68 5.01 -29.99 1.53
N GLN A 69 5.15 -29.95 2.87
CA GLN A 69 6.30 -29.41 3.60
C GLN A 69 6.61 -27.93 3.28
N ILE A 70 5.62 -27.19 2.78
CA ILE A 70 5.72 -25.77 2.48
C ILE A 70 5.03 -25.01 3.63
N CYS A 71 5.81 -24.24 4.37
CA CYS A 71 5.25 -23.24 5.30
C CYS A 71 5.15 -21.90 4.58
N HIS A 72 4.05 -21.18 4.77
CA HIS A 72 3.77 -19.95 4.03
C HIS A 72 4.67 -18.82 4.54
N ARG A 73 4.85 -18.70 5.86
CA ARG A 73 5.74 -17.74 6.55
C ARG A 73 5.44 -16.24 6.33
N ASP A 74 4.54 -15.91 5.40
CA ASP A 74 3.98 -14.56 5.20
C ASP A 74 2.46 -14.62 4.94
N LEU A 75 1.73 -15.41 5.73
CA LEU A 75 0.28 -15.51 5.59
C LEU A 75 -0.36 -14.25 6.17
N LYS A 76 -0.83 -13.36 5.29
CA LYS A 76 -1.55 -12.12 5.59
C LYS A 76 -2.90 -12.12 4.85
N LEU A 77 -3.89 -11.40 5.36
CA LEU A 77 -5.19 -11.21 4.68
C LEU A 77 -5.06 -10.62 3.27
N GLU A 78 -4.01 -9.81 3.05
CA GLU A 78 -3.63 -9.20 1.77
C GLU A 78 -3.26 -10.26 0.71
N ASN A 79 -2.94 -11.49 1.13
CA ASN A 79 -2.62 -12.65 0.29
C ASN A 79 -3.81 -13.64 0.16
N THR A 80 -5.03 -13.21 0.49
CA THR A 80 -6.25 -14.00 0.31
C THR A 80 -7.23 -13.28 -0.62
N LEU A 81 -7.41 -13.85 -1.80
CA LEU A 81 -8.30 -13.34 -2.84
C LEU A 81 -9.61 -14.14 -2.87
N LEU A 82 -10.62 -13.60 -3.52
CA LEU A 82 -11.88 -14.29 -3.78
C LEU A 82 -12.03 -14.60 -5.27
N ASP A 83 -12.48 -15.79 -5.60
CA ASP A 83 -13.00 -16.03 -6.95
C ASP A 83 -14.32 -15.25 -7.10
N GLY A 84 -14.52 -14.58 -8.24
CA GLY A 84 -15.65 -13.67 -8.45
C GLY A 84 -17.01 -14.36 -8.59
N THR A 85 -17.16 -15.57 -8.07
CA THR A 85 -18.38 -16.37 -8.16
C THR A 85 -19.44 -15.89 -7.16
N SER A 86 -20.69 -16.29 -7.37
CA SER A 86 -21.80 -15.96 -6.46
C SER A 86 -21.63 -16.55 -5.05
N ALA A 87 -20.94 -17.68 -4.95
CA ALA A 87 -20.51 -18.31 -3.70
C ALA A 87 -18.97 -18.25 -3.62
N PRO A 88 -18.41 -17.08 -3.26
CA PRO A 88 -17.00 -16.75 -3.48
C PRO A 88 -16.08 -17.74 -2.76
N ARG A 89 -15.12 -18.32 -3.49
CA ARG A 89 -14.10 -19.19 -2.90
C ARG A 89 -12.85 -18.41 -2.55
N LEU A 90 -12.26 -18.74 -1.40
CA LEU A 90 -11.01 -18.16 -0.94
C LEU A 90 -9.84 -18.78 -1.69
N LYS A 91 -8.97 -17.91 -2.22
CA LYS A 91 -7.76 -18.26 -2.98
C LYS A 91 -6.53 -17.64 -2.31
N ILE A 92 -5.63 -18.47 -1.80
CA ILE A 92 -4.35 -18.03 -1.23
C ILE A 92 -3.39 -17.70 -2.38
N CYS A 93 -2.81 -16.50 -2.38
CA CYS A 93 -1.89 -16.00 -3.40
C CYS A 93 -0.52 -15.61 -2.78
N ASP A 94 0.46 -15.34 -3.65
CA ASP A 94 1.84 -14.89 -3.32
C ASP A 94 2.70 -15.85 -2.45
N PHE A 95 3.30 -16.85 -3.13
CA PHE A 95 4.32 -17.72 -2.54
C PHE A 95 5.76 -17.19 -2.72
N GLY A 96 5.94 -15.90 -3.01
CA GLY A 96 7.23 -15.29 -3.38
C GLY A 96 8.36 -15.43 -2.34
N TYR A 97 8.02 -15.80 -1.09
CA TYR A 97 8.98 -16.06 0.00
C TYR A 97 8.94 -17.50 0.56
N SER A 98 8.22 -18.43 -0.07
CA SER A 98 8.13 -19.83 0.38
C SER A 98 9.45 -20.58 0.17
N LYS A 99 10.25 -20.70 1.23
CA LYS A 99 11.50 -21.49 1.21
C LYS A 99 11.23 -22.93 1.67
N SER A 100 11.80 -23.88 0.93
CA SER A 100 12.02 -25.26 1.43
C SER A 100 12.78 -25.19 2.76
N SER A 101 12.51 -26.12 3.66
CA SER A 101 12.91 -26.19 5.08
C SER A 101 14.41 -26.08 5.39
N VAL A 102 15.28 -25.76 4.42
CA VAL A 102 16.73 -25.94 4.50
C VAL A 102 17.54 -24.64 4.63
N LEU A 103 16.97 -23.44 4.44
CA LEU A 103 17.79 -22.21 4.51
C LEU A 103 17.19 -21.08 5.37
N HIS A 104 17.82 -20.88 6.52
CA HIS A 104 17.64 -19.81 7.49
C HIS A 104 17.81 -18.40 6.87
N SER A 105 16.76 -17.58 6.88
CA SER A 105 16.91 -16.12 6.74
C SER A 105 15.67 -15.39 7.25
N GLN A 106 15.87 -14.45 8.17
CA GLN A 106 14.84 -13.55 8.69
C GLN A 106 14.11 -12.78 7.56
N PRO A 107 12.78 -12.55 7.65
CA PRO A 107 12.07 -11.71 6.69
C PRO A 107 12.54 -10.25 6.78
N LYS A 108 12.90 -9.67 5.63
CA LYS A 108 13.26 -8.25 5.47
C LYS A 108 12.27 -7.58 4.53
N SER A 109 11.25 -6.89 5.07
CA SER A 109 10.62 -5.72 4.44
C SER A 109 9.65 -5.06 5.42
N THR A 110 9.70 -3.73 5.50
CA THR A 110 9.00 -2.84 6.46
C THR A 110 7.72 -2.24 5.89
N VAL A 111 6.96 -2.99 5.09
CA VAL A 111 5.72 -2.50 4.44
C VAL A 111 4.49 -3.37 4.74
N GLY A 112 4.66 -4.52 5.41
CA GLY A 112 3.52 -5.35 5.83
C GLY A 112 2.91 -4.92 7.16
N THR A 113 1.61 -5.18 7.35
CA THR A 113 0.89 -5.00 8.60
C THR A 113 1.50 -5.90 9.70
N PRO A 114 2.24 -5.35 10.70
CA PRO A 114 2.93 -6.16 11.71
C PRO A 114 1.98 -6.87 12.70
N ALA A 115 0.67 -6.63 12.59
CA ALA A 115 -0.37 -7.22 13.44
C ALA A 115 -0.56 -8.74 13.25
N TYR A 116 -0.06 -9.32 12.15
CA TYR A 116 -0.13 -10.77 11.89
C TYR A 116 1.03 -11.57 12.51
N ILE A 117 2.05 -10.89 13.05
CA ILE A 117 3.30 -11.55 13.44
C ILE A 117 3.11 -12.27 14.79
N ALA A 118 3.42 -13.57 14.81
CA ALA A 118 3.41 -14.37 16.02
C ALA A 118 4.54 -13.95 17.00
N PRO A 119 4.36 -14.06 18.32
CA PRO A 119 5.32 -13.59 19.31
C PRO A 119 6.70 -14.26 19.19
N GLU A 120 6.77 -15.52 18.79
CA GLU A 120 8.01 -16.25 18.57
C GLU A 120 8.83 -15.75 17.38
N VAL A 121 8.16 -15.20 16.35
CA VAL A 121 8.82 -14.61 15.17
C VAL A 121 9.53 -13.30 15.58
N LEU A 122 9.00 -12.59 16.57
CA LEU A 122 9.61 -11.37 17.13
C LEU A 122 10.75 -11.69 18.12
N SER A 123 10.70 -12.85 18.78
CA SER A 123 11.53 -13.15 19.95
C SER A 123 12.69 -14.13 19.68
N ARG A 124 12.55 -15.03 18.70
CA ARG A 124 13.51 -16.12 18.44
C ARG A 124 14.18 -15.96 17.08
N LYS A 125 15.43 -16.42 16.97
CA LYS A 125 16.17 -16.48 15.69
C LYS A 125 15.70 -17.63 14.79
N GLU A 126 15.19 -18.69 15.39
CA GLU A 126 14.68 -19.90 14.74
C GLU A 126 13.30 -20.22 15.33
N TYR A 127 12.32 -20.54 14.48
CA TYR A 127 10.94 -20.84 14.87
C TYR A 127 10.30 -21.81 13.87
N ASP A 128 9.25 -22.51 14.31
CA ASP A 128 8.45 -23.37 13.43
C ASP A 128 7.46 -22.52 12.61
N GLY A 129 7.69 -22.46 11.30
CA GLY A 129 6.85 -21.72 10.37
C GLY A 129 5.41 -22.24 10.29
N LYS A 130 5.17 -23.54 10.52
CA LYS A 130 3.81 -24.12 10.48
C LYS A 130 2.96 -23.62 11.64
N ILE A 131 3.55 -23.53 12.83
CA ILE A 131 2.89 -23.03 14.04
C ILE A 131 2.70 -21.50 14.00
N ALA A 132 3.61 -20.78 13.34
CA ALA A 132 3.45 -19.36 13.06
C ALA A 132 2.28 -19.09 12.09
N ASP A 133 2.10 -19.92 11.05
CA ASP A 133 0.97 -19.79 10.11
C ASP A 133 -0.39 -19.96 10.84
N VAL A 134 -0.46 -20.81 11.88
CA VAL A 134 -1.68 -20.97 12.70
C VAL A 134 -2.05 -19.68 13.41
N TRP A 135 -1.07 -18.94 13.96
CA TRP A 135 -1.32 -17.63 14.56
C TRP A 135 -1.89 -16.64 13.54
N SER A 136 -1.31 -16.58 12.34
CA SER A 136 -1.82 -15.73 11.25
C SER A 136 -3.25 -16.08 10.84
N CYS A 137 -3.60 -17.37 10.82
CA CYS A 137 -4.97 -17.81 10.60
C CYS A 137 -5.90 -17.30 11.71
N GLY A 138 -5.46 -17.32 12.97
CA GLY A 138 -6.20 -16.76 14.10
C GLY A 138 -6.45 -15.25 13.98
N VAL A 139 -5.43 -14.49 13.58
CA VAL A 139 -5.56 -13.04 13.33
C VAL A 139 -6.58 -12.79 12.22
N THR A 140 -6.52 -13.56 11.13
CA THR A 140 -7.48 -13.52 10.03
C THR A 140 -8.91 -13.77 10.51
N LEU A 141 -9.14 -14.83 11.29
CA LEU A 141 -10.45 -15.14 11.88
C LEU A 141 -10.96 -13.99 12.76
N TYR A 142 -10.10 -13.44 13.60
CA TYR A 142 -10.46 -12.33 14.47
C TYR A 142 -10.89 -11.09 13.66
N VAL A 143 -10.13 -10.73 12.61
CA VAL A 143 -10.45 -9.58 11.76
C VAL A 143 -11.77 -9.80 11.02
N MET A 144 -12.06 -11.02 10.56
CA MET A 144 -13.38 -11.33 9.96
C MET A 144 -14.53 -11.11 10.95
N LEU A 145 -14.36 -11.49 12.22
CA LEU A 145 -15.41 -11.41 13.25
C LEU A 145 -15.61 -9.99 13.80
N VAL A 146 -14.51 -9.26 13.99
CA VAL A 146 -14.50 -7.97 14.72
C VAL A 146 -14.37 -6.77 13.78
N GLY A 147 -13.78 -6.94 12.59
CA GLY A 147 -13.49 -5.84 11.65
C GLY A 147 -12.27 -5.00 12.05
N ALA A 148 -11.54 -5.41 13.08
CA ALA A 148 -10.33 -4.76 13.59
C ALA A 148 -9.29 -5.79 14.00
N TYR A 149 -8.05 -5.36 14.17
CA TYR A 149 -6.95 -6.24 14.55
C TYR A 149 -6.96 -6.58 16.06
N PRO A 150 -6.60 -7.81 16.47
CA PRO A 150 -6.69 -8.25 17.86
C PRO A 150 -5.75 -7.52 18.82
N PHE A 151 -4.56 -7.12 18.34
CA PHE A 151 -3.51 -6.53 19.17
C PHE A 151 -3.26 -5.05 18.88
N GLU A 152 -4.05 -4.43 18.00
CA GLU A 152 -3.93 -3.02 17.66
C GLU A 152 -4.67 -2.14 18.67
N ASP A 153 -4.17 -0.93 18.90
CA ASP A 153 -4.82 0.04 19.79
C ASP A 153 -5.85 0.87 19.02
N PRO A 154 -7.16 0.79 19.35
CA PRO A 154 -8.20 1.56 18.64
C PRO A 154 -7.94 3.08 18.65
N GLU A 155 -7.30 3.58 19.72
CA GLU A 155 -6.98 4.99 19.91
C GLU A 155 -5.66 5.42 19.23
N ASP A 156 -4.76 4.47 18.94
CA ASP A 156 -3.38 4.76 18.49
C ASP A 156 -2.82 3.66 17.57
N SER A 157 -3.51 3.42 16.45
CA SER A 157 -3.21 2.39 15.43
C SER A 157 -1.79 2.45 14.85
N ARG A 158 -1.13 3.61 14.93
CA ARG A 158 0.24 3.80 14.38
C ARG A 158 1.35 3.46 15.37
N ASN A 159 1.02 3.11 16.61
CA ASN A 159 1.99 2.87 17.67
C ASN A 159 2.43 1.40 17.74
N PHE A 160 3.30 1.02 16.80
CA PHE A 160 3.82 -0.35 16.68
C PHE A 160 4.44 -0.91 17.96
N ARG A 161 5.00 -0.07 18.84
CA ARG A 161 5.60 -0.52 20.10
C ARG A 161 4.55 -1.09 21.06
N LYS A 162 3.37 -0.46 21.13
CA LYS A 162 2.24 -0.95 21.93
C LYS A 162 1.67 -2.24 21.34
N THR A 163 1.52 -2.31 20.02
CA THR A 163 1.05 -3.51 19.32
C THR A 163 1.96 -4.71 19.62
N ILE A 164 3.28 -4.53 19.53
CA ILE A 164 4.24 -5.59 19.89
C ILE A 164 4.11 -6.00 21.37
N GLN A 165 3.94 -5.05 22.28
CA GLN A 165 3.76 -5.36 23.70
C GLN A 165 2.47 -6.17 23.94
N ARG A 166 1.38 -5.85 23.24
CA ARG A 166 0.11 -6.60 23.29
C ARG A 166 0.24 -7.98 22.68
N ILE A 167 1.00 -8.14 21.58
CA ILE A 167 1.31 -9.46 20.99
C ILE A 167 2.09 -10.32 21.99
N LEU A 168 3.16 -9.78 22.59
CA LEU A 168 4.01 -10.51 23.54
C LEU A 168 3.28 -10.88 24.84
N SER A 169 2.31 -10.07 25.27
CA SER A 169 1.46 -10.35 26.43
C SER A 169 0.16 -11.09 26.07
N VAL A 170 -0.08 -11.36 24.78
CA VAL A 170 -1.32 -11.96 24.25
C VAL A 170 -2.57 -11.24 24.74
N HIS A 171 -2.51 -9.92 24.78
CA HIS A 171 -3.62 -9.09 25.24
C HIS A 171 -4.52 -8.71 24.06
N TYR A 172 -5.66 -9.39 23.93
CA TYR A 172 -6.73 -9.08 22.98
C TYR A 172 -8.10 -9.13 23.69
N SER A 173 -9.08 -8.39 23.18
CA SER A 173 -10.44 -8.37 23.74
C SER A 173 -11.49 -8.28 22.63
N ILE A 174 -12.46 -9.18 22.62
CA ILE A 174 -13.60 -9.11 21.70
C ILE A 174 -14.59 -8.08 22.27
N PRO A 175 -14.95 -7.03 21.53
CA PRO A 175 -15.88 -6.01 22.02
C PRO A 175 -17.28 -6.58 22.32
N ASP A 176 -17.95 -6.07 23.36
CA ASP A 176 -19.25 -6.58 23.83
C ASP A 176 -20.37 -6.50 22.79
N TYR A 177 -20.27 -5.57 21.84
CA TYR A 177 -21.23 -5.46 20.73
C TYR A 177 -21.09 -6.59 19.70
N VAL A 178 -19.98 -7.34 19.70
CA VAL A 178 -19.76 -8.48 18.81
C VAL A 178 -20.20 -9.76 19.51
N ARG A 179 -21.36 -10.28 19.11
CA ARG A 179 -21.85 -11.58 19.59
C ARG A 179 -21.05 -12.70 18.91
N VAL A 180 -20.24 -13.39 19.71
CA VAL A 180 -19.40 -14.54 19.30
C VAL A 180 -19.68 -15.71 20.24
N SER A 181 -19.87 -16.91 19.68
CA SER A 181 -20.15 -18.14 20.44
C SER A 181 -19.01 -18.50 21.40
N LYS A 182 -19.34 -19.28 22.45
CA LYS A 182 -18.33 -19.75 23.43
C LYS A 182 -17.29 -20.63 22.75
N GLU A 183 -17.72 -21.41 21.76
CA GLU A 183 -16.90 -22.32 20.98
C GLU A 183 -15.92 -21.56 20.08
N CYS A 184 -16.34 -20.46 19.45
CA CYS A 184 -15.44 -19.62 18.66
C CYS A 184 -14.39 -18.92 19.55
N LYS A 185 -14.82 -18.38 20.71
CA LYS A 185 -13.90 -17.81 21.71
C LYS A 185 -12.90 -18.84 22.21
N HIS A 186 -13.34 -20.07 22.45
CA HIS A 186 -12.48 -21.18 22.86
C HIS A 186 -11.43 -21.48 21.78
N LEU A 187 -11.82 -21.55 20.50
CA LEU A 187 -10.90 -21.74 19.39
C LEU A 187 -9.85 -20.61 19.32
N LEU A 188 -10.27 -19.35 19.39
CA LEU A 188 -9.35 -18.20 19.39
C LEU A 188 -8.38 -18.24 20.58
N SER A 189 -8.84 -18.64 21.77
CA SER A 189 -7.99 -18.76 22.96
C SER A 189 -6.93 -19.87 22.83
N ARG A 190 -7.23 -20.93 22.07
CA ARG A 190 -6.30 -22.03 21.76
C ARG A 190 -5.31 -21.67 20.65
N ILE A 191 -5.68 -20.74 19.76
CA ILE A 191 -4.80 -20.21 18.69
C ILE A 191 -3.87 -19.12 19.23
N PHE A 192 -4.39 -18.16 19.99
CA PHE A 192 -3.61 -17.08 20.60
C PHE A 192 -2.96 -17.57 21.89
N VAL A 193 -1.95 -18.44 21.74
CA VAL A 193 -1.06 -18.91 22.81
C VAL A 193 0.36 -18.46 22.50
N ALA A 194 1.01 -17.76 23.42
CA ALA A 194 2.37 -17.24 23.23
C ALA A 194 3.41 -18.35 23.04
N ASP A 195 3.23 -19.45 23.76
CA ASP A 195 4.09 -20.63 23.68
C ASP A 195 3.72 -21.48 22.45
N PRO A 196 4.58 -21.56 21.41
CA PRO A 196 4.26 -22.28 20.19
C PRO A 196 4.05 -23.79 20.42
N GLU A 197 4.69 -24.39 21.43
CA GLU A 197 4.56 -25.83 21.72
C GLU A 197 3.19 -26.18 22.31
N LYS A 198 2.50 -25.21 22.90
CA LYS A 198 1.15 -25.37 23.49
C LYS A 198 0.05 -24.86 22.58
N ARG A 199 0.40 -24.20 21.47
CA ARG A 199 -0.55 -23.64 20.52
C ARG A 199 -1.22 -24.77 19.75
N ILE A 200 -2.52 -24.64 19.52
CA ILE A 200 -3.29 -25.60 18.73
C ILE A 200 -2.69 -25.78 17.33
N THR A 201 -2.74 -26.99 16.80
CA THR A 201 -2.23 -27.33 15.47
C THR A 201 -3.36 -27.37 14.42
N ILE A 202 -3.03 -27.32 13.12
CA ILE A 202 -4.04 -27.43 12.04
C ILE A 202 -4.90 -28.71 12.15
N PRO A 203 -4.34 -29.91 12.42
CA PRO A 203 -5.15 -31.10 12.64
C PRO A 203 -6.14 -30.96 13.80
N GLU A 204 -5.74 -30.34 14.91
CA GLU A 204 -6.60 -30.10 16.07
C GLU A 204 -7.66 -29.01 15.80
N ILE A 205 -7.36 -28.01 14.97
CA ILE A 205 -8.37 -27.04 14.50
C ILE A 205 -9.46 -27.77 13.69
N LYS A 206 -9.06 -28.70 12.81
CA LYS A 206 -9.98 -29.48 11.97
C LYS A 206 -10.93 -30.38 12.77
N THR A 207 -10.57 -30.77 13.99
CA THR A 207 -11.43 -31.58 14.88
C THR A 207 -12.23 -30.74 15.88
N HIS A 208 -12.02 -29.42 15.92
CA HIS A 208 -12.69 -28.54 16.87
C HIS A 208 -14.18 -28.38 16.57
N SER A 209 -15.04 -28.44 17.60
CA SER A 209 -16.50 -28.40 17.46
C SER A 209 -17.02 -27.18 16.70
N TRP A 210 -16.38 -26.02 16.87
CA TRP A 210 -16.71 -24.81 16.11
C TRP A 210 -16.43 -24.96 14.60
N PHE A 211 -15.34 -25.62 14.24
CA PHE A 211 -14.90 -25.79 12.86
C PHE A 211 -15.77 -26.79 12.09
N LEU A 212 -16.26 -27.83 12.78
CA LEU A 212 -17.12 -28.88 12.19
C LEU A 212 -18.57 -28.43 11.98
N ARG A 213 -19.00 -27.32 12.59
CA ARG A 213 -20.37 -26.80 12.46
C ARG A 213 -20.62 -26.25 11.05
N SER A 214 -21.71 -26.67 10.42
CA SER A 214 -22.10 -26.25 9.07
C SER A 214 -21.00 -26.45 8.02
N PHE A 215 -20.25 -27.55 8.11
CA PHE A 215 -19.14 -27.84 7.20
C PHE A 215 -19.67 -28.10 5.76
N PRO A 216 -19.26 -27.31 4.75
CA PRO A 216 -19.70 -27.48 3.37
C PRO A 216 -19.43 -28.90 2.87
N VAL A 217 -20.43 -29.53 2.24
CA VAL A 217 -20.34 -30.89 1.69
C VAL A 217 -19.21 -31.00 0.64
N GLU A 218 -18.98 -29.92 -0.11
CA GLU A 218 -17.91 -29.77 -1.11
C GLU A 218 -16.48 -29.96 -0.55
N LEU A 219 -16.27 -29.77 0.76
CA LEU A 219 -14.97 -29.98 1.43
C LEU A 219 -14.85 -31.38 2.07
N LYS A 220 -15.93 -32.19 2.08
CA LYS A 220 -15.92 -33.58 2.63
C LYS A 220 -15.48 -34.62 1.61
N GLU A 221 -15.74 -34.38 0.32
CA GLU A 221 -15.46 -35.33 -0.77
C GLU A 221 -13.96 -35.48 -1.09
N GLU A 222 -13.11 -34.59 -0.58
CA GLU A 222 -11.66 -34.57 -0.89
C GLU A 222 -10.81 -35.56 -0.06
N LYS A 223 -11.44 -36.41 0.77
CA LYS A 223 -10.74 -37.41 1.60
C LYS A 223 -10.49 -38.76 0.92
N ASP A 224 -11.18 -39.07 -0.18
CA ASP A 224 -10.93 -40.28 -0.96
C ASP A 224 -10.08 -39.95 -2.19
N GLY A 225 -8.91 -40.56 -2.26
CA GLY A 225 -7.93 -40.32 -3.29
C GLY A 225 -8.39 -40.81 -4.66
N SER A 226 -8.74 -39.87 -5.55
CA SER A 226 -8.41 -39.91 -6.98
C SER A 226 -8.96 -38.67 -7.65
N LEU A 227 -8.18 -37.59 -7.72
CA LEU A 227 -8.44 -36.52 -8.67
C LEU A 227 -7.95 -36.98 -10.05
N GLN A 228 -8.74 -37.83 -10.72
CA GLN A 228 -8.81 -37.79 -12.18
C GLN A 228 -9.58 -36.53 -12.55
N ILE A 229 -8.88 -35.39 -12.56
CA ILE A 229 -9.31 -34.30 -13.44
C ILE A 229 -9.02 -34.83 -14.83
N ASN A 230 -10.08 -35.06 -15.62
CA ASN A 230 -10.00 -35.41 -17.02
C ASN A 230 -9.06 -34.44 -17.72
N ASP A 231 -7.81 -34.87 -17.92
CA ASP A 231 -6.81 -34.20 -18.73
C ASP A 231 -7.25 -34.37 -20.18
N ARG A 232 -8.26 -33.59 -20.60
CA ARG A 232 -8.43 -33.30 -22.02
C ARG A 232 -7.26 -32.41 -22.37
N ASN A 233 -6.19 -33.03 -22.88
CA ASN A 233 -5.09 -32.43 -23.63
C ASN A 233 -5.20 -30.89 -23.74
N GLU A 234 -4.73 -30.18 -22.71
CA GLU A 234 -4.22 -28.83 -22.95
C GLU A 234 -2.78 -29.03 -23.40
N GLU A 235 -2.65 -29.38 -24.69
CA GLU A 235 -1.39 -29.32 -25.41
C GLU A 235 -0.75 -27.98 -25.07
N SER A 236 0.43 -28.05 -24.44
CA SER A 236 1.25 -26.87 -24.22
C SER A 236 1.44 -26.21 -25.58
N GLN A 237 1.08 -24.93 -25.70
CA GLN A 237 1.16 -24.19 -26.95
C GLN A 237 2.52 -24.43 -27.60
N SER A 238 2.52 -24.84 -28.88
CA SER A 238 3.76 -25.14 -29.57
C SER A 238 4.64 -23.88 -29.63
N ILE A 239 5.95 -24.09 -29.71
CA ILE A 239 6.91 -22.98 -29.84
C ILE A 239 6.54 -22.09 -31.04
N GLU A 240 5.98 -22.67 -32.11
CA GLU A 240 5.50 -21.93 -33.28
C GLU A 240 4.29 -21.06 -32.97
N GLU A 241 3.34 -21.53 -32.16
CA GLU A 241 2.17 -20.76 -31.75
C GLU A 241 2.55 -19.59 -30.83
N ILE A 242 3.50 -19.82 -29.92
CA ILE A 242 4.09 -18.79 -29.06
C ILE A 242 4.85 -17.76 -29.91
N LEU A 243 5.63 -18.22 -30.90
CA LEU A 243 6.33 -17.34 -31.84
C LEU A 243 5.37 -16.58 -32.75
N ALA A 244 4.22 -17.16 -33.09
CA ALA A 244 3.15 -16.51 -33.86
C ALA A 244 2.46 -15.41 -33.04
N ILE A 245 2.12 -15.65 -31.77
CA ILE A 245 1.55 -14.64 -30.86
C ILE A 245 2.56 -13.51 -30.61
N ILE A 246 3.85 -13.86 -30.44
CA ILE A 246 4.93 -12.87 -30.33
C ILE A 246 5.11 -12.11 -31.65
N GLN A 247 5.01 -12.75 -32.82
CA GLN A 247 5.08 -12.09 -34.12
C GLN A 247 3.86 -11.18 -34.36
N GLU A 248 2.69 -11.57 -33.90
CA GLU A 248 1.45 -10.78 -33.99
C GLU A 248 1.47 -9.58 -33.04
N ALA A 249 1.95 -9.76 -31.81
CA ALA A 249 2.22 -8.65 -30.90
C ALA A 249 3.42 -7.78 -31.34
N ARG A 250 4.30 -8.31 -32.20
CA ARG A 250 5.41 -7.58 -32.84
C ARG A 250 5.04 -6.94 -34.17
N LYS A 251 3.89 -7.28 -34.78
CA LYS A 251 3.32 -6.50 -35.88
C LYS A 251 2.96 -5.15 -35.27
N PRO A 252 3.67 -4.07 -35.60
CA PRO A 252 3.22 -2.76 -35.20
C PRO A 252 1.86 -2.57 -35.88
N ALA A 253 0.87 -2.04 -35.16
CA ALA A 253 -0.23 -1.35 -35.83
C ALA A 253 0.42 -0.41 -36.86
N GLU A 254 -0.04 -0.46 -38.12
CA GLU A 254 0.57 0.24 -39.24
C GLU A 254 1.03 1.67 -38.85
N GLY A 255 2.34 1.88 -38.98
CA GLY A 255 3.07 3.05 -38.46
C GLY A 255 2.75 4.35 -39.21
N HIS A 256 3.33 5.49 -38.84
CA HIS A 256 4.76 5.78 -39.12
C HIS A 256 5.25 7.03 -38.33
N LYS A 257 6.36 6.93 -37.57
CA LYS A 257 7.79 7.28 -37.85
C LYS A 257 8.09 8.80 -37.69
N ASN A 258 9.12 9.31 -37.01
CA ASN A 258 10.55 8.99 -36.77
C ASN A 258 10.99 9.54 -35.38
N GLY A 259 12.07 9.16 -34.69
CA GLY A 259 13.24 8.29 -34.93
C GLY A 259 14.42 8.71 -34.02
N GLY A 260 15.08 7.74 -33.36
CA GLY A 260 16.44 7.80 -32.76
C GLY A 260 16.56 8.43 -31.36
N HIS A 261 17.32 7.93 -30.37
CA HIS A 261 18.36 6.88 -30.32
C HIS A 261 18.60 6.38 -28.87
N PHE A 262 19.38 5.29 -28.80
CA PHE A 262 19.59 4.24 -27.79
C PHE A 262 20.52 4.50 -26.57
N PHE A 263 20.65 3.43 -25.74
CA PHE A 263 21.57 3.07 -24.63
C PHE A 263 21.22 3.60 -23.22
N GLY A 264 21.21 2.83 -22.12
CA GLY A 264 21.65 1.46 -21.80
C GLY A 264 22.33 1.47 -20.42
N GLY A 265 21.95 0.61 -19.46
CA GLY A 265 22.78 0.36 -18.26
C GLY A 265 22.07 0.15 -16.91
N SER A 266 22.28 -1.06 -16.35
CA SER A 266 22.47 -1.43 -14.93
C SER A 266 21.53 -0.87 -13.85
N MET A 267 20.69 -1.74 -13.28
CA MET A 267 19.89 -1.44 -12.09
C MET A 267 20.54 -2.03 -10.82
N ASP A 268 21.32 -1.20 -10.13
CA ASP A 268 21.59 -1.34 -8.71
C ASP A 268 20.39 -0.79 -7.92
N LEU A 269 19.64 -1.69 -7.27
CA LEU A 269 18.47 -1.39 -6.45
C LEU A 269 18.87 -1.31 -4.97
N ASP A 270 19.24 -0.10 -4.55
CA ASP A 270 19.24 0.31 -3.13
C ASP A 270 19.06 1.84 -3.09
N ASP A 271 17.83 2.31 -2.85
CA ASP A 271 17.49 3.61 -2.22
C ASP A 271 15.96 3.85 -2.27
N ILE A 272 15.19 3.08 -1.48
CA ILE A 272 13.86 3.52 -1.02
C ILE A 272 14.09 4.31 0.27
N ASP A 273 14.14 5.64 0.13
CA ASP A 273 14.07 6.55 1.26
C ASP A 273 12.80 7.38 1.10
N SER A 274 11.80 7.01 1.89
CA SER A 274 10.56 7.72 2.10
C SER A 274 10.85 9.07 2.76
N ASP A 275 10.71 10.17 2.02
CA ASP A 275 10.35 11.47 2.58
C ASP A 275 9.24 12.07 1.74
N ALA A 276 8.08 12.14 2.38
CA ALA A 276 6.97 12.98 1.99
C ALA A 276 7.34 14.44 2.29
N ASP A 277 7.95 15.11 1.32
CA ASP A 277 8.03 16.58 1.27
C ASP A 277 6.90 17.06 0.35
N ILE A 278 5.76 17.42 0.96
CA ILE A 278 4.75 18.29 0.35
C ILE A 278 5.27 19.72 0.54
N ASP A 279 5.95 20.26 -0.47
CA ASP A 279 6.33 21.68 -0.53
C ASP A 279 5.42 22.39 -1.56
N ASP A 280 4.50 23.19 -1.01
CA ASP A 280 3.85 24.40 -1.48
C ASP A 280 4.08 24.90 -2.93
N VAL A 281 2.97 24.91 -3.67
CA VAL A 281 2.74 25.87 -4.75
C VAL A 281 1.83 26.97 -4.22
N GLU A 282 2.44 28.03 -3.70
CA GLU A 282 1.81 29.35 -3.63
C GLU A 282 1.47 29.78 -5.06
N THR A 283 0.17 29.85 -5.37
CA THR A 283 -0.31 30.72 -6.43
C THR A 283 -1.07 31.84 -5.72
N SER A 284 -0.47 33.02 -5.76
CA SER A 284 -1.11 34.30 -5.49
C SER A 284 -2.45 34.38 -6.22
N GLY A 285 -3.52 34.59 -5.46
CA GLY A 285 -4.85 34.87 -5.97
C GLY A 285 -5.51 35.83 -5.01
N ASP A 286 -5.71 37.04 -5.48
CA ASP A 286 -6.16 38.19 -4.74
C ASP A 286 -7.48 37.97 -4.00
N PHE A 287 -7.56 38.67 -2.88
CA PHE A 287 -8.76 38.88 -2.09
C PHE A 287 -9.84 39.56 -2.95
N CYS A 288 -11.01 38.95 -3.07
CA CYS A 288 -12.25 39.69 -3.26
C CYS A 288 -13.29 39.12 -2.28
N GLN A 289 -13.46 39.84 -1.17
CA GLN A 289 -14.71 39.81 -0.40
C GLN A 289 -15.82 40.34 -1.31
N LEU A 290 -16.92 39.62 -1.43
CA LEU A 290 -18.18 40.22 -1.83
C LEU A 290 -19.25 39.82 -0.81
N SER A 291 -19.75 40.87 -0.19
CA SER A 291 -20.86 40.94 0.74
C SER A 291 -22.15 40.43 0.10
N LYS A 292 -23.02 39.89 0.96
CA LYS A 292 -24.43 39.66 0.64
C LYS A 292 -25.12 41.01 0.50
N SER A 293 -25.68 41.30 -0.68
CA SER A 293 -26.79 42.26 -0.81
C SER A 293 -27.64 41.93 -2.04
N SER A 294 -28.92 41.69 -1.74
CA SER A 294 -30.13 42.12 -2.45
C SER A 294 -30.48 41.59 -3.85
N ILE A 295 -31.73 41.15 -3.88
CA ILE A 295 -32.58 40.66 -4.96
C ILE A 295 -33.13 41.83 -5.81
N ALA A 296 -33.33 41.51 -7.09
CA ALA A 296 -34.40 41.96 -8.01
C ALA A 296 -33.98 42.77 -9.25
N LEU A 297 -34.64 42.34 -10.35
CA LEU A 297 -35.02 43.05 -11.57
C LEU A 297 -34.10 42.97 -12.80
N LEU A 298 -34.47 42.04 -13.69
CA LEU A 298 -35.01 42.25 -15.05
C LEU A 298 -34.49 41.25 -16.08
N TYR A 299 -35.46 40.58 -16.70
CA TYR A 299 -35.37 39.67 -17.84
C TYR A 299 -34.76 40.36 -19.06
N TYR A 300 -33.72 39.75 -19.64
CA TYR A 300 -33.57 39.52 -21.09
C TYR A 300 -32.64 38.29 -21.26
N PRO A 301 -33.03 37.23 -22.00
CA PRO A 301 -32.12 36.12 -22.27
C PRO A 301 -31.15 36.57 -23.37
N THR A 302 -29.98 37.07 -22.97
CA THR A 302 -28.87 37.25 -23.91
C THR A 302 -28.34 35.87 -24.33
N PRO A 303 -27.87 35.71 -25.58
CA PRO A 303 -27.30 34.45 -26.05
C PRO A 303 -26.16 34.05 -25.12
N SER A 304 -26.29 32.87 -24.52
CA SER A 304 -25.42 32.35 -23.47
C SER A 304 -24.06 32.00 -24.05
N LYS A 305 -23.17 32.99 -24.21
CA LYS A 305 -21.75 32.76 -24.49
C LYS A 305 -21.19 31.76 -23.50
N LYS A 306 -20.63 30.64 -23.98
CA LYS A 306 -19.97 29.68 -23.08
C LYS A 306 -18.46 29.84 -23.15
N PRO A 307 -17.83 30.38 -22.09
CA PRO A 307 -16.38 30.43 -22.05
C PRO A 307 -15.79 29.02 -21.92
N PHE A 308 -14.88 28.70 -22.82
CA PHE A 308 -13.95 27.58 -22.71
C PHE A 308 -12.62 28.09 -22.17
N ASN A 309 -12.11 27.42 -21.14
CA ASN A 309 -10.76 27.65 -20.65
C ASN A 309 -9.87 26.53 -21.19
N ILE A 310 -9.06 26.84 -22.19
CA ILE A 310 -8.19 25.87 -22.85
C ILE A 310 -6.77 26.03 -22.30
N ALA A 311 -6.16 24.92 -21.90
CA ALA A 311 -4.77 24.87 -21.48
C ALA A 311 -3.93 24.01 -22.43
N ASN A 312 -2.70 24.46 -22.69
CA ASN A 312 -1.69 23.69 -23.38
C ASN A 312 -0.56 23.31 -22.40
N PRO A 313 -0.48 22.05 -21.95
CA PRO A 313 0.53 21.62 -20.99
C PRO A 313 1.97 21.75 -21.51
N THR A 314 2.17 21.69 -22.83
CA THR A 314 3.49 21.77 -23.45
C THR A 314 4.08 23.17 -23.30
N THR A 315 3.30 24.20 -23.60
CA THR A 315 3.74 25.61 -23.47
C THR A 315 3.51 26.18 -22.08
N GLY A 316 2.65 25.56 -21.27
CA GLY A 316 2.22 26.07 -19.96
C GLY A 316 1.29 27.28 -20.05
N CYS A 317 0.77 27.58 -21.24
CA CYS A 317 -0.14 28.68 -21.50
C CYS A 317 -1.61 28.24 -21.36
N GLN A 318 -2.47 29.20 -21.03
CA GLN A 318 -3.91 29.02 -20.92
C GLN A 318 -4.61 30.24 -21.51
N LYS A 319 -5.70 30.00 -22.24
CA LYS A 319 -6.50 31.06 -22.86
C LYS A 319 -7.99 30.75 -22.72
N LYS A 320 -8.76 31.80 -22.48
CA LYS A 320 -10.22 31.74 -22.51
C LYS A 320 -10.71 32.05 -23.91
N LEU A 321 -11.65 31.27 -24.41
CA LEU A 321 -12.32 31.47 -25.68
C LEU A 321 -13.82 31.48 -25.47
N GLU A 322 -14.51 32.42 -26.09
CA GLU A 322 -15.97 32.50 -26.06
C GLU A 322 -16.52 31.87 -27.33
N ILE A 323 -17.45 30.93 -27.18
CA ILE A 323 -18.12 30.27 -28.30
C ILE A 323 -19.61 30.50 -28.13
N ASP A 324 -20.19 31.14 -29.15
CA ASP A 324 -21.58 31.62 -29.14
C ASP A 324 -22.50 30.72 -29.97
N ASP A 325 -21.95 29.74 -30.71
CA ASP A 325 -22.68 28.84 -31.58
C ASP A 325 -23.04 27.51 -30.87
N ASP A 326 -24.33 27.32 -30.63
CA ASP A 326 -24.89 26.11 -30.01
C ASP A 326 -24.58 24.82 -30.78
N GLN A 327 -24.38 24.87 -32.10
CA GLN A 327 -24.02 23.69 -32.90
C GLN A 327 -22.62 23.19 -32.54
N LYS A 328 -21.67 24.11 -32.38
CA LYS A 328 -20.29 23.81 -31.94
C LYS A 328 -20.27 23.22 -30.52
N LEU A 329 -21.16 23.73 -29.64
CA LEU A 329 -21.28 23.26 -28.26
C LEU A 329 -21.83 21.83 -28.14
N ARG A 330 -22.66 21.38 -29.10
CA ARG A 330 -23.27 20.02 -29.08
C ARG A 330 -22.24 18.90 -29.10
N ALA A 331 -21.08 19.12 -29.73
CA ALA A 331 -19.99 18.13 -29.75
C ALA A 331 -19.49 17.74 -28.35
N PHE A 332 -19.68 18.62 -27.35
CA PHE A 332 -19.28 18.41 -25.96
C PHE A 332 -20.40 17.87 -25.08
N PHE A 333 -21.66 17.99 -25.48
CA PHE A 333 -22.78 17.51 -24.68
C PHE A 333 -22.79 15.98 -24.57
N ASP A 334 -23.26 15.49 -23.43
CA ASP A 334 -23.29 14.07 -23.05
C ASP A 334 -21.92 13.38 -22.98
N LYS A 335 -20.84 14.14 -23.18
CA LYS A 335 -19.48 13.69 -22.91
C LYS A 335 -19.18 13.77 -21.42
N ARG A 336 -18.30 12.89 -20.97
CA ARG A 336 -17.84 12.80 -19.58
C ARG A 336 -16.46 13.41 -19.43
N ILE A 337 -16.12 13.88 -18.23
CA ILE A 337 -14.74 14.22 -17.87
C ILE A 337 -13.79 13.10 -18.30
N SER A 338 -12.61 13.49 -18.79
CA SER A 338 -11.54 12.66 -19.36
C SER A 338 -11.80 12.11 -20.75
N GLN A 339 -12.97 12.33 -21.35
CA GLN A 339 -13.18 12.00 -22.76
C GLN A 339 -12.50 13.02 -23.68
N GLU A 340 -12.07 12.51 -24.82
CA GLU A 340 -11.48 13.28 -25.90
C GLU A 340 -12.57 13.74 -26.87
N VAL A 341 -12.42 14.96 -27.37
CA VAL A 341 -13.32 15.60 -28.32
C VAL A 341 -12.48 16.19 -29.44
N SER A 342 -12.89 15.96 -30.68
CA SER A 342 -12.23 16.58 -31.85
C SER A 342 -12.43 18.09 -31.82
N GLY A 343 -11.35 18.83 -32.04
CA GLY A 343 -11.35 20.27 -32.18
C GLY A 343 -12.03 20.73 -33.46
N ASP A 344 -12.15 19.89 -34.49
CA ASP A 344 -12.76 20.25 -35.78
C ASP A 344 -14.19 20.79 -35.62
N ALA A 345 -14.92 20.32 -34.60
CA ALA A 345 -16.27 20.76 -34.30
C ALA A 345 -16.37 22.20 -33.75
N LEU A 346 -15.26 22.78 -33.29
CA LEU A 346 -15.21 24.14 -32.75
C LEU A 346 -14.95 25.21 -33.83
N GLY A 347 -14.39 24.82 -34.97
CA GLY A 347 -14.06 25.75 -36.05
C GLY A 347 -12.80 25.31 -36.81
N GLU A 348 -12.56 25.95 -37.95
CA GLU A 348 -11.39 25.69 -38.80
C GLU A 348 -10.06 26.00 -38.08
N GLU A 349 -10.07 26.97 -37.16
CA GLU A 349 -8.90 27.30 -36.35
C GLU A 349 -8.48 26.16 -35.41
N PHE A 350 -9.39 25.25 -35.08
CA PHE A 350 -9.17 24.09 -34.22
C PHE A 350 -9.01 22.79 -35.01
N LYS A 351 -8.79 22.88 -36.32
CA LYS A 351 -8.64 21.70 -37.17
C LYS A 351 -7.45 20.83 -36.75
N GLY A 352 -7.71 19.53 -36.57
CA GLY A 352 -6.74 18.53 -36.14
C GLY A 352 -6.39 18.56 -34.66
N TYR A 353 -6.96 19.49 -33.87
CA TYR A 353 -6.77 19.51 -32.43
C TYR A 353 -7.56 18.39 -31.75
N VAL A 354 -7.01 17.84 -30.67
CA VAL A 354 -7.75 16.93 -29.79
C VAL A 354 -7.77 17.51 -28.39
N PHE A 355 -8.97 17.74 -27.88
CA PHE A 355 -9.20 18.28 -26.54
C PHE A 355 -9.68 17.19 -25.59
N LYS A 356 -9.11 17.18 -24.38
CA LYS A 356 -9.63 16.38 -23.27
C LYS A 356 -10.40 17.25 -22.31
N ILE A 357 -11.61 16.83 -21.97
CA ILE A 357 -12.45 17.53 -21.00
C ILE A 357 -11.89 17.27 -19.59
N MET A 358 -11.30 18.27 -18.96
CA MET A 358 -10.72 18.12 -17.62
C MET A 358 -11.70 18.46 -16.49
N GLY A 359 -12.76 19.19 -16.80
CA GLY A 359 -13.82 19.56 -15.86
C GLY A 359 -14.48 20.86 -16.26
N GLY A 360 -15.07 21.54 -15.29
CA GLY A 360 -15.80 22.77 -15.52
C GLY A 360 -16.53 23.20 -14.25
N CYS A 361 -17.18 24.35 -14.32
CA CYS A 361 -18.06 24.83 -13.28
C CYS A 361 -19.42 25.18 -13.87
N ASP A 362 -20.46 24.97 -13.09
CA ASP A 362 -21.80 25.44 -13.46
C ASP A 362 -22.00 26.93 -13.18
N LYS A 363 -23.19 27.45 -13.52
CA LYS A 363 -23.58 28.86 -13.36
C LYS A 363 -23.52 29.39 -11.92
N GLN A 364 -23.53 28.52 -10.89
CA GLN A 364 -23.34 28.95 -9.50
C GLN A 364 -21.93 28.63 -8.98
N GLY A 365 -21.01 28.22 -9.86
CA GLY A 365 -19.63 27.96 -9.53
C GLY A 365 -19.36 26.60 -8.89
N PHE A 366 -20.31 25.65 -8.88
CA PHE A 366 -19.99 24.32 -8.37
C PHE A 366 -19.17 23.54 -9.41
N PRO A 367 -18.02 22.98 -9.00
CA PRO A 367 -17.14 22.27 -9.91
C PRO A 367 -17.66 20.87 -10.23
N MET A 368 -17.37 20.42 -11.44
CA MET A 368 -17.62 19.03 -11.85
C MET A 368 -16.68 18.07 -11.10
N LYS A 369 -17.20 16.90 -10.72
CA LYS A 369 -16.45 15.84 -10.04
C LYS A 369 -16.43 14.56 -10.88
N GLN A 370 -15.23 14.10 -11.22
CA GLN A 370 -15.05 12.82 -11.92
C GLN A 370 -15.63 11.65 -11.12
N GLY A 371 -16.28 10.71 -11.81
CA GLY A 371 -16.95 9.55 -11.21
C GLY A 371 -18.40 9.77 -10.79
N VAL A 372 -18.89 11.01 -10.76
CA VAL A 372 -20.30 11.31 -10.46
C VAL A 372 -21.09 11.34 -11.76
N LEU A 373 -21.72 10.23 -12.14
CA LEU A 373 -22.34 10.00 -13.46
C LEU A 373 -23.71 10.68 -13.61
N THR A 374 -23.81 11.97 -13.33
CA THR A 374 -25.04 12.74 -13.48
C THR A 374 -24.82 14.01 -14.30
N PRO A 375 -25.79 14.43 -15.13
CA PRO A 375 -25.80 15.75 -15.78
C PRO A 375 -26.33 16.85 -14.84
N GLY A 376 -26.74 16.51 -13.61
CA GLY A 376 -27.12 17.49 -12.60
C GLY A 376 -26.07 17.68 -11.51
N ARG A 377 -26.47 18.36 -10.44
CA ARG A 377 -25.72 18.42 -9.17
C ARG A 377 -26.16 17.33 -8.22
N VAL A 378 -25.22 16.87 -7.39
CA VAL A 378 -25.47 15.90 -6.32
C VAL A 378 -24.81 16.41 -5.04
N ARG A 379 -25.41 16.13 -3.88
CA ARG A 379 -24.81 16.41 -2.58
C ARG A 379 -24.00 15.21 -2.10
N LEU A 380 -22.69 15.37 -2.00
CA LEU A 380 -21.78 14.32 -1.54
C LEU A 380 -21.11 14.70 -0.22
N LEU A 381 -20.81 13.69 0.59
CA LEU A 381 -19.96 13.85 1.77
C LEU A 381 -18.49 13.79 1.33
N LEU A 382 -17.79 14.91 1.35
CA LEU A 382 -16.40 15.02 0.91
C LEU A 382 -15.45 15.03 2.10
N HIS A 383 -14.27 14.43 1.93
CA HIS A 383 -13.17 14.45 2.92
C HIS A 383 -11.97 15.26 2.41
N ARG A 384 -11.07 15.65 3.32
CA ARG A 384 -9.84 16.38 3.00
C ARG A 384 -9.02 15.67 1.91
N GLY A 385 -8.54 16.43 0.93
CA GLY A 385 -7.76 15.91 -0.20
C GLY A 385 -8.59 15.43 -1.40
N THR A 386 -9.92 15.35 -1.28
CA THR A 386 -10.75 15.04 -2.45
C THR A 386 -10.97 16.26 -3.35
N PRO A 387 -11.08 16.06 -4.68
CA PRO A 387 -11.51 17.11 -5.60
C PRO A 387 -12.84 17.73 -5.15
N CYS A 388 -12.98 19.05 -5.38
CA CYS A 388 -14.12 19.89 -4.96
C CYS A 388 -14.15 20.21 -3.45
N PHE A 389 -13.17 19.73 -2.68
CA PHE A 389 -12.96 20.05 -1.26
C PHE A 389 -11.51 20.45 -1.00
N ARG A 390 -11.15 21.66 -1.43
CA ARG A 390 -9.85 22.29 -1.12
C ARG A 390 -10.02 23.27 0.04
N GLY A 391 -9.15 23.14 1.04
CA GLY A 391 -9.19 23.86 2.31
C GLY A 391 -8.89 22.91 3.46
N TYR A 392 -8.05 23.33 4.40
CA TYR A 392 -7.90 22.64 5.67
C TYR A 392 -9.29 22.69 6.33
N GLY A 393 -9.97 21.54 6.40
CA GLY A 393 -11.03 21.39 7.39
C GLY A 393 -10.47 21.91 8.72
N ARG A 394 -11.27 22.66 9.49
CA ARG A 394 -10.81 23.26 10.75
C ARG A 394 -10.22 22.19 11.67
N ARG A 395 -10.62 20.93 11.46
CA ARG A 395 -10.16 19.76 12.19
C ARG A 395 -9.66 18.67 11.24
N ASN A 396 -8.68 17.91 11.70
CA ASN A 396 -8.28 16.67 11.03
C ASN A 396 -9.45 15.66 11.09
N GLY A 397 -9.67 14.93 10.00
CA GLY A 397 -10.80 13.99 9.88
C GLY A 397 -12.15 14.60 9.54
N GLU A 398 -12.25 15.93 9.38
CA GLU A 398 -13.50 16.60 9.00
C GLU A 398 -14.01 16.09 7.63
N ARG A 399 -15.30 15.76 7.60
CA ARG A 399 -16.05 15.49 6.36
C ARG A 399 -17.17 16.51 6.23
N ARG A 400 -17.38 17.03 5.03
CA ARG A 400 -18.41 18.07 4.78
C ARG A 400 -19.31 17.69 3.62
N ARG A 401 -20.62 17.77 3.84
CA ARG A 401 -21.61 17.55 2.78
C ARG A 401 -21.70 18.80 1.90
N LYS A 402 -21.31 18.69 0.64
CA LYS A 402 -21.31 19.79 -0.34
C LYS A 402 -22.00 19.36 -1.63
N SER A 403 -22.67 20.31 -2.27
CA SER A 403 -23.16 20.13 -3.64
C SER A 403 -21.97 20.13 -4.59
N VAL A 404 -21.94 19.18 -5.52
CA VAL A 404 -20.95 19.08 -6.58
C VAL A 404 -21.68 18.83 -7.90
N ARG A 405 -21.11 19.32 -9.01
CA ARG A 405 -21.65 19.04 -10.34
C ARG A 405 -21.16 17.66 -10.79
N GLY A 406 -22.03 16.88 -11.42
CA GLY A 406 -21.62 15.59 -12.00
C GLY A 406 -20.68 15.75 -13.20
N CYS A 407 -20.11 14.64 -13.68
CA CYS A 407 -19.08 14.64 -14.71
C CYS A 407 -19.61 14.69 -16.15
N ILE A 408 -20.93 14.57 -16.35
CA ILE A 408 -21.56 14.64 -17.68
C ILE A 408 -21.79 16.12 -18.03
N VAL A 409 -21.27 16.51 -19.19
CA VAL A 409 -21.38 17.87 -19.73
C VAL A 409 -22.80 18.10 -20.22
N SER A 410 -23.41 19.20 -19.77
CA SER A 410 -24.73 19.63 -20.22
C SER A 410 -24.82 21.15 -20.34
N GLN A 411 -26.00 21.63 -20.73
CA GLN A 411 -26.22 23.04 -21.07
C GLN A 411 -26.06 23.99 -19.88
N ASP A 412 -26.25 23.51 -18.65
CA ASP A 412 -26.19 24.25 -17.39
C ASP A 412 -24.76 24.66 -16.95
N LEU A 413 -23.74 24.19 -17.65
CA LEU A 413 -22.35 24.57 -17.40
C LEU A 413 -22.09 26.02 -17.81
N SER A 414 -21.37 26.75 -16.96
CA SER A 414 -20.93 28.11 -17.24
C SER A 414 -19.56 28.15 -17.88
N VAL A 415 -18.67 27.22 -17.55
CA VAL A 415 -17.31 27.15 -18.10
C VAL A 415 -16.89 25.70 -18.24
N LEU A 416 -16.23 25.38 -19.35
CA LEU A 416 -15.59 24.08 -19.56
C LEU A 416 -14.07 24.25 -19.59
N ASN A 417 -13.37 23.43 -18.80
CA ASN A 417 -11.91 23.38 -18.80
C ASN A 417 -11.44 22.27 -19.74
N LEU A 418 -10.74 22.65 -20.80
CA LEU A 418 -10.19 21.74 -21.80
C LEU A 418 -8.67 21.74 -21.73
N VAL A 419 -8.07 20.58 -22.01
CA VAL A 419 -6.63 20.43 -22.18
C VAL A 419 -6.33 19.89 -23.56
N ILE A 420 -5.37 20.51 -24.26
CA ILE A 420 -4.88 20.01 -25.54
C ILE A 420 -4.08 18.73 -25.30
N VAL A 421 -4.49 17.64 -25.94
CA VAL A 421 -3.76 16.37 -25.97
C VAL A 421 -2.90 16.29 -27.23
N LYS A 422 -3.47 16.67 -28.38
CA LYS A 422 -2.78 16.73 -29.67
C LYS A 422 -2.94 18.13 -30.26
N LYS A 423 -1.81 18.75 -30.62
CA LYS A 423 -1.78 20.02 -31.36
C LYS A 423 -2.29 19.76 -32.78
N GLY A 424 -3.19 20.62 -33.27
CA GLY A 424 -3.67 20.57 -34.64
C GLY A 424 -2.75 21.28 -35.64
N GLU A 425 -3.29 21.54 -36.83
CA GLU A 425 -2.55 22.09 -37.97
C GLU A 425 -2.21 23.58 -37.77
N ASN A 426 -3.18 24.36 -37.27
CA ASN A 426 -3.06 25.82 -37.12
C ASN A 426 -2.51 26.20 -35.74
N ASP A 427 -1.76 27.30 -35.65
CA ASP A 427 -1.36 27.86 -34.36
C ASP A 427 -2.45 28.73 -33.73
N LEU A 428 -2.66 28.56 -32.42
CA LEU A 428 -3.63 29.30 -31.63
C LEU A 428 -2.92 30.44 -30.88
N PRO A 429 -3.28 31.71 -31.13
CA PRO A 429 -2.61 32.85 -30.53
C PRO A 429 -2.84 32.92 -29.02
N GLY A 430 -1.79 33.17 -28.25
CA GLY A 430 -1.74 33.12 -26.79
C GLY A 430 -1.76 31.73 -26.17
N LEU A 431 -1.64 30.65 -26.96
CA LEU A 431 -1.74 29.27 -26.48
C LEU A 431 -0.64 28.34 -27.02
N THR A 432 -0.43 28.30 -28.33
CA THR A 432 0.63 27.48 -28.97
C THR A 432 1.80 28.29 -29.49
N ASP A 433 1.60 29.60 -29.67
CA ASP A 433 2.58 30.58 -30.13
C ASP A 433 3.59 31.00 -29.05
N VAL A 434 3.12 31.18 -27.82
CA VAL A 434 3.94 31.64 -26.69
C VAL A 434 4.29 30.46 -25.78
N GLU A 435 5.57 30.30 -25.49
CA GLU A 435 6.05 29.35 -24.48
C GLU A 435 6.32 30.07 -23.16
N LYS A 436 5.67 29.62 -22.08
CA LYS A 436 5.88 30.17 -20.74
C LYS A 436 7.06 29.44 -20.07
N PRO A 437 8.16 30.13 -19.74
CA PRO A 437 9.31 29.48 -19.12
C PRO A 437 8.94 28.88 -17.76
N ARG A 438 9.57 27.73 -17.44
CA ARG A 438 9.33 27.04 -16.17
C ARG A 438 9.77 27.91 -14.99
N MET A 439 8.84 28.17 -14.07
CA MET A 439 9.09 29.06 -12.92
C MET A 439 10.07 28.48 -11.90
N ARG A 440 10.10 27.15 -11.73
CA ARG A 440 10.94 26.45 -10.75
C ARG A 440 11.59 25.23 -11.39
N GLY A 441 12.90 25.08 -11.20
CA GLY A 441 13.62 23.86 -11.53
C GLY A 441 13.60 22.83 -10.39
N PRO A 442 14.10 21.61 -10.64
CA PRO A 442 14.16 20.56 -9.64
C PRO A 442 15.09 20.94 -8.46
N LYS A 443 14.66 20.64 -7.23
CA LYS A 443 15.42 20.87 -5.98
C LYS A 443 16.17 19.63 -5.48
N ARG A 444 15.66 18.43 -5.78
CA ARG A 444 16.23 17.15 -5.33
C ARG A 444 17.36 16.70 -6.26
N ALA A 445 18.49 16.27 -5.70
CA ALA A 445 19.68 15.88 -6.47
C ALA A 445 19.37 14.87 -7.59
N SER A 446 18.59 13.83 -7.31
CA SER A 446 18.21 12.82 -8.31
C SER A 446 17.37 13.37 -9.46
N LYS A 447 16.48 14.34 -9.21
CA LYS A 447 15.69 14.98 -10.26
C LYS A 447 16.54 15.93 -11.12
N ILE A 448 17.56 16.55 -10.53
CA ILE A 448 18.52 17.38 -11.27
C ILE A 448 19.32 16.48 -12.24
N ARG A 449 19.84 15.34 -11.76
CA ARG A 449 20.55 14.37 -12.63
C ARG A 449 19.69 13.94 -13.81
N LYS A 450 18.42 13.58 -13.57
CA LYS A 450 17.48 13.20 -14.64
C LYS A 450 17.24 14.32 -15.66
N LEU A 451 17.13 15.57 -15.20
CA LEU A 451 16.85 16.70 -16.10
C LEU A 451 18.02 17.00 -17.05
N PHE A 452 19.27 16.88 -16.55
CA PHE A 452 20.48 17.17 -17.32
C PHE A 452 21.19 15.92 -17.86
N ASN A 453 20.55 14.75 -17.75
CA ASN A 453 21.12 13.45 -18.14
C ASN A 453 22.53 13.21 -17.55
N LEU A 454 22.69 13.46 -16.25
CA LEU A 454 23.96 13.31 -15.54
C LEU A 454 24.09 11.91 -14.94
N SER A 455 25.32 11.41 -14.88
CA SER A 455 25.68 10.20 -14.14
C SER A 455 25.57 10.43 -12.62
N LYS A 456 25.86 9.42 -11.78
CA LYS A 456 25.83 9.57 -10.31
C LYS A 456 27.09 10.24 -9.77
N GLU A 457 28.17 10.17 -10.53
CA GLU A 457 29.50 10.66 -10.23
C GLU A 457 29.57 12.19 -10.44
N ASP A 458 28.75 12.72 -11.35
CA ASP A 458 28.72 14.13 -11.68
C ASP A 458 28.28 15.04 -10.52
N ASP A 459 28.86 16.23 -10.42
CA ASP A 459 28.44 17.23 -9.43
C ASP A 459 27.25 18.05 -9.93
N VAL A 460 26.07 17.75 -9.38
CA VAL A 460 24.82 18.46 -9.67
C VAL A 460 24.86 19.95 -9.34
N ARG A 461 25.76 20.43 -8.46
CA ARG A 461 25.79 21.84 -8.03
C ARG A 461 26.07 22.81 -9.17
N LYS A 462 26.87 22.39 -10.15
CA LYS A 462 27.24 23.22 -11.32
C LYS A 462 26.02 23.50 -12.19
N TYR A 463 25.12 22.53 -12.30
CA TYR A 463 23.95 22.56 -13.18
C TYR A 463 22.73 23.26 -12.55
N VAL A 464 22.70 23.46 -11.24
CA VAL A 464 21.64 24.27 -10.61
C VAL A 464 21.72 25.74 -11.02
N ASN A 465 22.88 26.17 -11.52
CA ASN A 465 23.13 27.55 -11.93
C ASN A 465 22.38 27.94 -13.21
N THR A 466 22.05 26.98 -14.08
CA THR A 466 21.39 27.25 -15.37
C THR A 466 19.94 27.69 -15.23
N TYR A 467 19.27 27.36 -14.13
CA TYR A 467 17.89 27.80 -13.84
C TYR A 467 17.79 28.67 -12.58
N ARG A 468 18.88 29.35 -12.22
CA ARG A 468 18.83 30.35 -11.15
C ARG A 468 17.86 31.45 -11.53
N ARG A 469 16.98 31.81 -10.60
CA ARG A 469 16.08 32.94 -10.79
C ARG A 469 16.86 34.22 -10.58
N THR A 470 17.09 34.97 -11.65
CA THR A 470 17.50 36.37 -11.59
C THR A 470 16.26 37.25 -11.50
N PHE A 471 16.26 38.19 -10.58
CA PHE A 471 15.18 39.18 -10.46
C PHE A 471 15.75 40.50 -9.98
N THR A 472 15.10 41.58 -10.41
CA THR A 472 15.40 42.93 -9.96
C THR A 472 14.59 43.21 -8.71
N THR A 473 15.28 43.61 -7.64
CA THR A 473 14.64 44.03 -6.38
C THR A 473 13.92 45.36 -6.59
N LYS A 474 13.00 45.73 -5.68
CA LYS A 474 12.31 47.03 -5.71
C LYS A 474 13.29 48.22 -5.72
N SER A 475 14.52 48.04 -5.20
CA SER A 475 15.59 49.03 -5.20
C SER A 475 16.48 48.99 -6.46
N GLY A 476 16.05 48.34 -7.55
CA GLY A 476 16.80 48.29 -8.82
C GLY A 476 18.00 47.31 -8.86
N LYS A 477 18.35 46.65 -7.75
CA LYS A 477 19.50 45.72 -7.70
C LYS A 477 19.13 44.37 -8.31
N LYS A 478 19.94 43.87 -9.24
CA LYS A 478 19.80 42.51 -9.81
C LYS A 478 20.37 41.48 -8.83
N VAL A 479 19.54 40.54 -8.40
CA VAL A 479 19.92 39.47 -7.47
C VAL A 479 19.60 38.11 -8.10
N SER A 480 20.46 37.13 -7.85
CA SER A 480 20.25 35.74 -8.24
C SER A 480 19.99 34.88 -7.01
N LYS A 481 18.95 34.04 -7.04
CA LYS A 481 18.66 33.06 -5.99
C LYS A 481 18.74 31.63 -6.53
N ALA A 482 19.43 30.76 -5.80
CA ALA A 482 19.53 29.34 -6.08
C ALA A 482 18.82 28.52 -4.99
N PRO A 483 18.12 27.43 -5.35
CA PRO A 483 17.53 26.53 -4.36
C PRO A 483 18.62 25.71 -3.65
N LYS A 484 18.45 25.47 -2.34
CA LYS A 484 19.27 24.50 -1.62
C LYS A 484 18.95 23.09 -2.14
N ILE A 485 19.97 22.40 -2.65
CA ILE A 485 19.82 21.04 -3.18
C ILE A 485 19.49 20.08 -2.04
N GLN A 486 18.35 19.41 -2.13
CA GLN A 486 17.94 18.37 -1.21
C GLN A 486 18.53 17.02 -1.61
N ARG A 487 18.77 16.17 -0.60
CA ARG A 487 19.28 14.80 -0.76
C ARG A 487 20.64 14.71 -1.48
N LEU A 488 21.42 15.79 -1.46
CA LEU A 488 22.82 15.73 -1.88
C LEU A 488 23.64 15.03 -0.81
N VAL A 489 24.39 14.00 -1.19
CA VAL A 489 25.35 13.34 -0.29
C VAL A 489 26.48 14.32 0.00
N THR A 490 26.63 14.70 1.27
CA THR A 490 27.70 15.58 1.76
C THR A 490 28.56 14.87 2.80
N PRO A 491 29.81 15.30 3.03
CA PRO A 491 30.64 14.76 4.10
C PRO A 491 29.95 14.74 5.47
N LEU A 492 29.16 15.78 5.77
CA LEU A 492 28.36 15.86 7.01
C LEU A 492 27.28 14.77 7.09
N THR A 493 26.59 14.46 5.99
CA THR A 493 25.61 13.35 5.97
C THR A 493 26.28 12.00 6.16
N LEU A 494 27.46 11.78 5.56
CA LEU A 494 28.23 10.55 5.71
C LEU A 494 28.77 10.39 7.14
N GLN A 495 29.26 11.47 7.75
CA GLN A 495 29.69 11.50 9.14
C GLN A 495 28.55 11.12 10.08
N ARG A 496 27.36 11.70 9.91
CA ARG A 496 26.16 11.35 10.71
C ARG A 496 25.76 9.88 10.54
N LYS A 497 25.85 9.33 9.32
CA LYS A 497 25.60 7.92 9.05
C LYS A 497 26.61 7.02 9.78
N ARG A 498 27.91 7.35 9.72
CA ARG A 498 28.98 6.64 10.43
C ARG A 498 28.81 6.71 11.96
N ALA A 499 28.46 7.87 12.49
CA ALA A 499 28.19 8.07 13.92
C ALA A 499 27.04 7.18 14.41
N ARG A 500 25.90 7.16 13.70
CA ARG A 500 24.76 6.29 14.02
C ARG A 500 25.14 4.81 14.08
N ILE A 501 25.97 4.35 13.13
CA ILE A 501 26.46 2.96 13.10
C ILE A 501 27.38 2.70 14.30
N SER A 502 28.29 3.63 14.61
CA SER A 502 29.17 3.57 15.77
C SER A 502 28.37 3.48 17.08
N ASP A 503 27.35 4.32 17.26
CA ASP A 503 26.49 4.33 18.45
C ASP A 503 25.69 3.04 18.61
N LYS A 504 25.28 2.41 17.49
CA LYS A 504 24.64 1.10 17.53
C LYS A 504 25.61 0.03 18.01
N LYS A 505 26.86 0.02 17.51
CA LYS A 505 27.90 -0.91 17.95
C LYS A 505 28.24 -0.71 19.43
N LYS A 506 28.45 0.55 19.87
CA LYS A 506 28.72 0.91 21.26
C LYS A 506 27.63 0.44 22.22
N ARG A 507 26.35 0.58 21.84
CA ARG A 507 25.22 0.09 22.65
C ARG A 507 25.26 -1.42 22.82
N ILE A 508 25.55 -2.17 21.76
CA ILE A 508 25.63 -3.64 21.81
C ILE A 508 26.82 -4.08 22.68
N THR A 509 27.99 -3.47 22.50
CA THR A 509 29.19 -3.82 23.29
C THR A 509 29.00 -3.49 24.77
N LYS A 510 28.37 -2.35 25.08
CA LYS A 510 28.03 -1.96 26.45
C LYS A 510 27.09 -2.97 27.11
N ALA A 511 25.97 -3.31 26.46
CA ALA A 511 25.03 -4.29 26.99
C ALA A 511 25.67 -5.68 27.19
N LYS A 512 26.57 -6.10 26.29
CA LYS A 512 27.31 -7.36 26.43
C LYS A 512 28.28 -7.34 27.61
N ALA A 513 28.98 -6.22 27.82
CA ALA A 513 29.89 -6.04 28.95
C ALA A 513 29.11 -6.05 30.29
N GLU A 514 28.03 -5.29 30.39
CA GLU A 514 27.15 -5.25 31.57
C GLU A 514 26.55 -6.62 31.90
N ALA A 515 26.12 -7.37 30.87
CA ALA A 515 25.64 -8.73 31.05
C ALA A 515 26.75 -9.67 31.58
N ALA A 516 27.98 -9.55 31.06
CA ALA A 516 29.11 -10.34 31.53
C ALA A 516 29.50 -10.00 32.98
N GLU A 517 29.47 -8.72 33.37
CA GLU A 517 29.69 -8.29 34.75
C GLU A 517 28.60 -8.82 35.69
N TYR A 518 27.34 -8.77 35.27
CA TYR A 518 26.23 -9.33 36.05
C TYR A 518 26.37 -10.85 36.27
N GLN A 519 26.80 -11.60 35.26
CA GLN A 519 27.07 -13.03 35.40
C GLN A 519 28.19 -13.33 36.40
N LYS A 520 29.26 -12.53 36.41
CA LYS A 520 30.33 -12.64 37.43
C LYS A 520 29.77 -12.41 38.83
N LEU A 521 28.94 -11.37 39.01
CA LEU A 521 28.31 -11.06 40.28
C LEU A 521 27.43 -12.22 40.79
N LEU A 522 26.62 -12.83 39.91
CA LEU A 522 25.79 -13.98 40.25
C LEU A 522 26.62 -15.18 40.71
N ALA A 523 27.72 -15.47 40.01
CA ALA A 523 28.62 -16.56 40.37
C ALA A 523 29.21 -16.36 41.79
N THR A 524 29.63 -15.13 42.12
CA THR A 524 30.10 -14.79 43.47
C THR A 524 29.03 -15.00 44.53
N ARG A 525 27.79 -14.54 44.30
CA ARG A 525 26.68 -14.71 45.26
C ARG A 525 26.32 -16.17 45.49
N LEU A 526 26.36 -17.00 44.45
CA LEU A 526 26.13 -18.45 44.58
C LEU A 526 27.26 -19.13 45.37
N LYS A 527 28.51 -18.70 45.18
CA LYS A 527 29.66 -19.20 45.95
C LYS A 527 29.53 -18.85 47.44
N GLU A 528 29.25 -17.58 47.76
CA GLU A 528 29.02 -17.12 49.14
C GLU A 528 27.87 -17.89 49.82
N GLN A 529 26.79 -18.18 49.08
CA GLN A 529 25.67 -18.95 49.62
C GLN A 529 26.06 -20.41 49.91
N ARG A 530 26.86 -21.04 49.05
CA ARG A 530 27.38 -22.41 49.27
C ARG A 530 28.28 -22.45 50.51
N GLU A 531 29.21 -21.49 50.63
CA GLU A 531 30.10 -21.36 51.78
C GLU A 531 29.30 -21.18 53.08
N ARG A 532 28.32 -20.28 53.10
CA ARG A 532 27.42 -20.06 54.26
C ARG A 532 26.65 -21.33 54.65
N ARG A 533 26.16 -22.11 53.68
CA ARG A 533 25.49 -23.39 53.96
C ARG A 533 26.46 -24.41 54.54
N SER A 534 27.68 -24.52 54.00
CA SER A 534 28.70 -25.43 54.53
C SER A 534 29.12 -25.07 55.96
N GLU A 535 29.30 -23.78 56.27
CA GLU A 535 29.61 -23.30 57.62
C GLU A 535 28.48 -23.63 58.61
N SER A 536 27.22 -23.43 58.22
CA SER A 536 26.06 -23.78 59.05
C SER A 536 26.00 -25.28 59.35
N LEU A 537 26.24 -26.12 58.34
CA LEU A 537 26.30 -27.58 58.50
C LEU A 537 27.48 -28.01 59.39
N ALA A 538 28.65 -27.39 59.24
CA ALA A 538 29.81 -27.64 60.08
C ALA A 538 29.53 -27.27 61.55
N LYS A 539 28.92 -26.09 61.80
CA LYS A 539 28.47 -25.68 63.14
C LYS A 539 27.41 -26.61 63.73
N LYS A 540 26.51 -27.15 62.91
CA LYS A 540 25.50 -28.12 63.37
C LYS A 540 26.14 -29.47 63.73
N ARG A 541 27.09 -29.95 62.92
CA ARG A 541 27.85 -31.18 63.19
C ARG A 541 28.68 -31.06 64.47
N SER A 542 29.36 -29.94 64.69
CA SER A 542 30.14 -29.73 65.91
C SER A 542 29.26 -29.65 67.17
N ARG A 543 28.07 -29.04 67.08
CA ARG A 543 27.10 -29.07 68.20
C ARG A 543 26.61 -30.47 68.53
N LEU A 544 26.32 -31.29 67.51
CA LEU A 544 25.87 -32.67 67.71
C LEU A 544 26.97 -33.55 68.33
N SER A 545 28.24 -33.38 67.92
CA SER A 545 29.36 -34.14 68.51
C SER A 545 29.67 -33.72 69.94
N VAL A 546 29.39 -32.47 70.32
CA VAL A 546 29.50 -32.01 71.71
C VAL A 546 28.36 -32.55 72.58
N ALA A 547 27.14 -32.66 72.03
CA ALA A 547 25.98 -33.22 72.73
C ALA A 547 26.03 -34.75 72.91
N SER A 548 26.80 -35.46 72.06
CA SER A 548 26.91 -36.93 72.11
C SER A 548 28.08 -37.45 72.96
N LYS A 549 28.81 -36.59 73.69
CA LYS A 549 29.81 -37.05 74.66
C LYS A 549 29.08 -37.54 75.92
N PRO A 550 29.21 -38.82 76.32
CA PRO A 550 28.63 -39.29 77.57
C PRO A 550 29.31 -38.57 78.73
N SER A 551 28.51 -38.09 79.69
CA SER A 551 29.01 -37.65 81.00
C SER A 551 29.60 -38.86 81.71
N VAL A 552 30.92 -38.98 81.72
CA VAL A 552 31.61 -39.92 82.59
C VAL A 552 31.42 -39.39 84.02
N VAL A 553 30.53 -40.03 84.78
CA VAL A 553 30.33 -39.80 86.22
C VAL A 553 30.95 -40.98 86.95
N ALA A 554 31.90 -40.64 87.83
CA ALA A 554 32.59 -41.43 88.86
C ALA A 554 33.43 -42.62 88.38
#